data_AF-A0AAD9MPM3-F1
#
_entry.id   AF-A0AAD9MPM3-F1
#
_cell.length_a   1.000
_cell.length_b   1.000
_cell.length_c   1.000
_cell.angle_alpha   90.00
_cell.angle_beta   90.00
_cell.angle_gamma   90.00
#
_symmetry.space_group_name_H-M   'P 1'
#
loop_
_entity.id
_entity.type
_entity.pdbx_description
1 polymer ?
#
loop_
_entity_poly.entity_id
_entity_poly.type
_entity_poly.pdbx_seq_one_letter_code
_entity_poly.pdbx_strand_id
1 'polypeptide(L)'
;MGNFLEPKTEAFSWKMCGSKTDAIQIKTLSVAPDPIKLPGNITLAFSGSINSPDPITSPIEMELTIKKKLFVWITIPCIDHVGSCTYPDICSQSNASSCPPAFKKYGIPCSCPIKP
;
A
#
# COMPACT_ATOMS: atom_id res chain seq x y z
N MET A 1 -0.65 5.33 -35.22
CA MET A 1 -0.82 6.04 -33.93
C MET A 1 -2.21 5.71 -33.41
N GLY A 2 -2.32 4.72 -32.54
CA GLY A 2 -3.61 4.32 -31.97
C GLY A 2 -4.03 5.32 -30.90
N ASN A 3 -5.19 5.94 -31.05
CA ASN A 3 -5.79 6.75 -30.01
C ASN A 3 -6.20 5.84 -28.86
N PHE A 4 -5.37 5.77 -27.82
CA PHE A 4 -5.75 5.16 -26.55
C PHE A 4 -6.82 6.07 -25.94
N LEU A 5 -8.08 5.63 -25.96
CA LEU A 5 -9.16 6.31 -25.26
C LEU A 5 -8.77 6.38 -23.78
N GLU A 6 -8.55 7.59 -23.24
CA GLU A 6 -8.31 7.77 -21.81
C GLU A 6 -9.55 7.30 -21.05
N PRO A 7 -9.46 6.22 -20.25
CA PRO A 7 -10.61 5.73 -19.51
C PRO A 7 -11.03 6.79 -18.49
N LYS A 8 -12.32 7.08 -18.39
CA LYS A 8 -12.88 7.94 -17.35
C LYS A 8 -12.62 7.27 -16.00
N THR A 9 -11.63 7.79 -15.27
CA THR A 9 -11.21 7.32 -13.96
C THR A 9 -12.08 7.95 -12.88
N GLU A 10 -12.60 7.11 -11.99
CA GLU A 10 -13.19 7.59 -10.73
C GLU A 10 -12.11 8.26 -9.88
N ALA A 11 -12.52 9.23 -9.06
CA ALA A 11 -11.62 9.87 -8.11
C ALA A 11 -11.09 8.83 -7.10
N PHE A 12 -9.85 9.05 -6.66
CA PHE A 12 -9.21 8.22 -5.63
C PHE A 12 -10.10 8.16 -4.38
N SER A 13 -10.40 6.94 -3.96
CA SER A 13 -11.17 6.68 -2.74
C SER A 13 -10.59 5.47 -2.01
N TRP A 14 -10.67 5.51 -0.68
CA TRP A 14 -10.21 4.44 0.18
C TRP A 14 -11.08 4.37 1.43
N LYS A 15 -11.04 3.22 2.10
CA LYS A 15 -11.67 3.02 3.41
C LYS A 15 -10.93 1.92 4.17
N MET A 16 -11.05 1.91 5.49
CA MET A 16 -10.64 0.77 6.29
C MET A 16 -11.60 -0.40 6.08
N CYS A 17 -11.06 -1.59 5.85
CA CYS A 17 -11.85 -2.82 5.82
C CYS A 17 -11.96 -3.48 7.21
N GLY A 18 -10.95 -3.28 8.06
CA GLY A 18 -10.83 -3.89 9.38
C GLY A 18 -11.63 -3.21 10.48
N SER A 19 -11.61 -3.83 11.68
CA SER A 19 -12.22 -3.27 12.90
C SER A 19 -11.38 -2.12 13.45
N LYS A 20 -12.01 -1.23 14.23
CA LYS A 20 -11.31 -0.15 14.96
C LYS A 20 -10.34 -0.69 16.02
N THR A 21 -10.48 -1.96 16.40
CA THR A 21 -9.63 -2.67 17.36
C THR A 21 -8.42 -3.31 16.70
N ASP A 22 -8.32 -3.29 15.37
CA ASP A 22 -7.18 -3.89 14.69
C ASP A 22 -5.91 -3.11 14.99
N ALA A 23 -4.80 -3.83 15.11
CA ALA A 23 -3.51 -3.29 15.54
C ALA A 23 -2.98 -2.16 14.67
N ILE A 24 -3.39 -2.06 13.40
CA ILE A 24 -2.96 -1.00 12.48
C ILE A 24 -4.19 -0.22 12.02
N GLN A 25 -4.17 1.10 12.24
CA GLN A 25 -5.24 2.01 11.82
C GLN A 25 -4.68 3.12 10.93
N ILE A 26 -4.98 3.11 9.63
CA ILE A 26 -4.81 4.25 8.72
C ILE A 26 -5.89 5.30 8.99
N LYS A 27 -5.47 6.52 9.30
CA LYS A 27 -6.35 7.66 9.59
C LYS A 27 -6.60 8.53 8.36
N THR A 28 -5.55 8.78 7.58
CA THR A 28 -5.62 9.57 6.35
C THR A 28 -4.76 8.94 5.28
N LEU A 29 -5.21 9.04 4.03
CA LEU A 29 -4.47 8.63 2.85
C LEU A 29 -4.94 9.51 1.68
N SER A 30 -3.98 10.12 0.97
CA SER A 30 -4.25 10.89 -0.24
C SER A 30 -3.15 10.67 -1.27
N VAL A 31 -3.53 10.80 -2.54
CA VAL A 31 -2.68 10.55 -3.69
C VAL A 31 -2.88 11.69 -4.68
N ALA A 32 -1.79 12.19 -5.26
CA ALA A 32 -1.82 13.19 -6.31
C ALA A 32 -0.75 12.88 -7.38
N PRO A 33 -0.99 13.21 -8.66
CA PRO A 33 -2.26 13.70 -9.20
C PRO A 33 -3.33 12.60 -9.23
N ASP A 34 -4.60 13.02 -9.29
CA ASP A 34 -5.74 12.13 -9.47
C ASP A 34 -6.50 12.54 -10.76
N PRO A 35 -6.53 11.70 -11.81
CA PRO A 35 -5.91 10.38 -11.90
C PRO A 35 -4.38 10.42 -11.97
N ILE A 36 -3.75 9.33 -11.50
CA ILE A 36 -2.31 9.13 -11.61
C ILE A 36 -1.92 9.10 -13.09
N LYS A 37 -0.98 9.96 -13.47
CA LYS A 37 -0.43 10.02 -14.84
C LYS A 37 0.92 9.32 -14.88
N LEU A 38 1.06 8.34 -15.78
CA LEU A 38 2.30 7.61 -16.00
C LEU A 38 2.80 7.85 -17.44
N PRO A 39 4.10 8.11 -17.64
CA PRO A 39 5.12 8.36 -16.60
C PRO A 39 4.88 9.72 -15.91
N GLY A 40 5.31 9.85 -14.65
CA GLY A 40 5.15 11.08 -13.89
C GLY A 40 5.46 10.92 -12.40
N ASN A 41 5.52 12.05 -11.69
CA ASN A 41 5.68 12.06 -10.24
C ASN A 41 4.35 11.83 -9.53
N ILE A 42 4.40 11.02 -8.48
CA ILE A 42 3.26 10.75 -7.60
C ILE A 42 3.62 11.29 -6.21
N THR A 43 2.69 12.02 -5.62
CA THR A 43 2.75 12.48 -4.23
C THR A 43 1.79 11.63 -3.41
N LEU A 44 2.30 11.01 -2.35
CA LEU A 44 1.54 10.23 -1.38
C LEU A 44 1.62 10.92 -0.03
N ALA A 45 0.48 11.11 0.63
CA ALA A 45 0.43 11.52 2.02
C ALA A 45 -0.44 10.54 2.80
N PHE A 46 0.03 10.11 3.97
CA PHE A 46 -0.70 9.19 4.82
C PHE A 46 -0.39 9.43 6.30
N SER A 47 -1.31 8.99 7.15
CA SER A 47 -1.11 8.94 8.59
C SER A 47 -1.79 7.71 9.15
N GLY A 48 -1.19 7.05 10.13
CA GLY A 48 -1.81 5.93 10.83
C GLY A 48 -1.34 5.84 12.28
N SER A 49 -1.86 4.85 13.00
CA SER A 49 -1.41 4.49 14.34
C SER A 49 -1.32 2.98 14.49
N ILE A 50 -0.46 2.56 15.40
CA ILE A 50 -0.33 1.18 15.84
C ILE A 50 -0.98 1.08 17.21
N ASN A 51 -2.06 0.32 17.30
CA ASN A 51 -2.88 0.12 18.48
C ASN A 51 -2.63 -1.29 19.05
N SER A 52 -1.36 -1.64 19.26
CA SER A 52 -0.94 -2.91 19.85
C SER A 52 -0.14 -2.64 21.12
N PRO A 53 -0.36 -3.39 22.22
CA PRO A 53 0.51 -3.31 23.39
C PRO A 53 1.89 -3.93 23.11
N ASP A 54 1.94 -4.93 22.23
CA ASP A 54 3.15 -5.67 21.91
C ASP A 54 3.71 -5.28 20.52
N PRO A 55 5.03 -5.35 20.31
CA PRO A 55 5.63 -5.12 19.00
C PRO A 55 5.12 -6.13 17.96
N ILE A 56 4.84 -5.66 16.75
CA ILE A 56 4.46 -6.53 15.62
C ILE A 56 5.73 -7.13 15.02
N THR A 57 5.92 -8.43 15.19
CA THR A 57 7.11 -9.18 14.79
C THR A 57 6.87 -10.05 13.55
N SER A 58 7.95 -10.47 12.89
CA SER A 58 7.89 -11.51 11.86
C SER A 58 7.32 -12.83 12.41
N PRO A 59 6.56 -13.60 11.60
CA PRO A 59 6.16 -13.29 10.23
C PRO A 59 4.95 -12.35 10.17
N ILE A 60 4.99 -11.37 9.26
CA ILE A 60 3.83 -10.53 8.94
C ILE A 60 3.35 -10.90 7.53
N GLU A 61 2.28 -11.67 7.45
CA GLU A 61 1.66 -12.01 6.16
C GLU A 61 0.84 -10.83 5.63
N MET A 62 0.98 -10.55 4.33
CA MET A 62 0.20 -9.53 3.63
C MET A 62 -0.45 -10.15 2.39
N GLU A 63 -1.79 -10.14 2.35
CA GLU A 63 -2.56 -10.53 1.17
C GLU A 63 -2.99 -9.27 0.39
N LEU A 64 -2.60 -9.19 -0.87
CA LEU A 64 -2.98 -8.10 -1.77
C LEU A 64 -3.95 -8.62 -2.83
N THR A 65 -5.10 -7.97 -2.98
CA THR A 65 -6.04 -8.22 -4.08
C THR A 65 -6.19 -6.97 -4.95
N ILE A 66 -5.81 -7.07 -6.21
CA ILE A 66 -5.91 -6.00 -7.21
C ILE A 66 -6.99 -6.38 -8.23
N LYS A 67 -7.93 -5.47 -8.47
CA LYS A 67 -8.98 -5.65 -9.48
C LYS A 67 -9.00 -4.47 -10.45
N LYS A 68 -9.21 -4.76 -11.73
CA LYS A 68 -9.46 -3.76 -12.77
C LYS A 68 -10.92 -3.78 -13.15
N LYS A 69 -11.56 -2.60 -13.12
CA LYS A 69 -12.93 -2.45 -13.62
C LYS A 69 -12.89 -2.22 -15.13
N LEU A 70 -13.46 -3.16 -15.88
CA LEU A 70 -13.81 -2.97 -17.29
C LEU A 70 -15.34 -2.99 -17.38
N PHE A 71 -15.93 -4.08 -17.86
CA PHE A 71 -17.37 -4.36 -17.76
C PHE A 71 -17.73 -4.99 -16.41
N VAL A 72 -16.85 -5.85 -15.90
CA VAL A 72 -16.90 -6.46 -14.56
C VAL A 72 -15.58 -6.19 -13.84
N TRP A 73 -15.54 -6.47 -12.54
CA TRP A 73 -14.30 -6.44 -11.77
C TRP A 73 -13.48 -7.70 -12.06
N ILE A 74 -12.36 -7.53 -12.77
CA ILE A 74 -11.44 -8.64 -13.10
C ILE A 74 -10.27 -8.60 -12.12
N THR A 75 -10.04 -9.71 -11.41
CA THR A 75 -8.88 -9.87 -10.53
C THR A 75 -7.61 -10.02 -11.37
N ILE A 76 -6.58 -9.23 -11.06
CA ILE A 76 -5.27 -9.32 -11.71
C ILE A 76 -4.45 -10.38 -10.98
N PRO A 77 -4.02 -11.47 -11.64
CA PRO A 77 -3.27 -12.54 -10.98
C PRO A 77 -1.89 -12.05 -10.52
N CYS A 78 -1.27 -12.76 -9.57
CA CYS A 78 0.14 -12.55 -9.23
C CYS A 78 1.04 -13.09 -10.33
N ILE A 79 1.85 -12.21 -10.95
CA ILE A 79 2.88 -12.58 -11.93
C ILE A 79 4.14 -11.78 -11.56
N ASP A 80 5.27 -12.45 -11.37
CA ASP A 80 6.55 -11.82 -11.03
C ASP A 80 6.44 -10.81 -9.84
N HIS A 81 5.70 -11.19 -8.79
CA HIS A 81 5.41 -10.36 -7.61
C HIS A 81 4.60 -9.08 -7.89
N VAL A 82 3.88 -9.03 -9.01
CA VAL A 82 2.98 -7.95 -9.37
C VAL A 82 1.56 -8.48 -9.55
N GLY A 83 0.57 -7.82 -8.94
CA GLY A 83 -0.84 -8.21 -9.02
C GLY A 83 -1.42 -8.61 -7.67
N SER A 84 -2.36 -9.57 -7.68
CA SER A 84 -2.96 -10.10 -6.45
C SER A 84 -2.09 -11.20 -5.85
N CYS A 85 -1.13 -10.82 -5.00
CA CYS A 85 -0.13 -11.70 -4.42
C CYS A 85 -0.30 -11.83 -2.90
N THR A 86 0.04 -12.98 -2.35
CA THR A 86 0.25 -13.17 -0.90
C THR A 86 1.74 -13.15 -0.60
N TYR A 87 2.12 -12.29 0.34
CA TYR A 87 3.49 -12.18 0.84
C TYR A 87 3.53 -12.79 2.24
N PRO A 88 4.14 -13.98 2.43
CA PRO A 88 4.06 -14.73 3.68
C PRO A 88 4.79 -14.02 4.84
N ASP A 89 5.81 -13.22 4.53
CA ASP A 89 6.48 -12.39 5.52
C ASP A 89 7.06 -11.12 4.88
N ILE A 90 6.39 -9.98 5.07
CA ILE A 90 6.91 -8.68 4.61
C ILE A 90 8.13 -8.21 5.40
N CYS A 91 8.36 -8.74 6.61
CA CYS A 91 9.58 -8.44 7.36
C CYS A 91 10.82 -9.02 6.68
N SER A 92 10.70 -10.18 6.03
CA SER A 92 11.79 -10.81 5.28
C SER A 92 12.26 -10.00 4.06
N GLN A 93 11.41 -9.10 3.55
CA GLN A 93 11.74 -8.20 2.45
C GLN A 93 12.48 -6.93 2.91
N SER A 94 12.50 -6.64 4.22
CA SER A 94 13.09 -5.42 4.80
C SER A 94 14.61 -5.47 5.01
N ASN A 95 15.34 -6.23 4.19
CA ASN A 95 16.80 -6.36 4.29
C ASN A 95 17.58 -5.12 3.79
N ALA A 96 16.91 -3.99 3.60
CA ALA A 96 17.57 -2.75 3.21
C ALA A 96 18.47 -2.28 4.38
N SER A 97 19.78 -2.20 4.15
CA SER A 97 20.76 -1.77 5.16
C SER A 97 20.51 -0.35 5.70
N SER A 98 19.62 0.42 5.07
CA SER A 98 19.21 1.75 5.51
C SER A 98 17.76 2.03 5.12
N CYS A 99 17.00 2.65 6.04
CA CYS A 99 15.68 3.19 5.73
C CYS A 99 15.73 4.23 4.59
N PRO A 100 14.69 4.31 3.74
CA PRO A 100 14.55 5.38 2.77
C PRO A 100 14.59 6.77 3.42
N PRO A 101 15.13 7.81 2.75
CA PRO A 101 15.23 9.17 3.31
C PRO A 101 13.90 9.74 3.79
N ALA A 102 12.81 9.48 3.08
CA ALA A 102 11.46 9.92 3.47
C ALA A 102 11.04 9.29 4.82
N PHE A 103 11.33 8.01 5.03
CA PHE A 103 10.98 7.31 6.26
C PHE A 103 11.77 7.87 7.44
N LYS A 104 13.08 8.13 7.25
CA LYS A 104 13.92 8.79 8.27
C LYS A 104 13.40 10.18 8.61
N LYS A 105 13.05 10.99 7.59
CA LYS A 105 12.57 12.37 7.76
C LYS A 105 11.27 12.43 8.59
N TYR A 106 10.37 11.47 8.40
CA TYR A 106 9.07 11.43 9.06
C TYR A 106 9.00 10.46 10.25
N GLY A 107 10.13 9.88 10.68
CA GLY A 107 10.18 8.95 11.82
C GLY A 107 9.41 7.65 11.61
N ILE A 108 9.25 7.20 10.36
CA ILE A 108 8.47 6.01 10.02
C ILE A 108 9.38 4.77 10.16
N PRO A 109 8.99 3.75 10.94
CA PRO A 109 9.76 2.52 11.03
C PRO A 109 9.81 1.81 9.67
N CYS A 110 11.00 1.33 9.29
CA CYS A 110 11.21 0.64 8.00
C CYS A 110 11.70 -0.80 8.17
N SER A 111 11.80 -1.27 9.41
CA SER A 111 12.34 -2.58 9.79
C SER A 111 11.43 -3.21 10.84
N CYS A 112 11.40 -4.54 10.87
CA CYS A 112 10.76 -5.27 11.95
C CYS A 112 11.72 -5.41 13.16
N PRO A 113 11.18 -5.50 14.39
CA PRO A 113 9.76 -5.41 14.76
C PRO A 113 9.22 -3.98 14.68
N ILE A 114 7.94 -3.85 14.31
CA ILE A 114 7.24 -2.56 14.28
C ILE A 114 6.75 -2.27 15.70
N LYS A 115 7.24 -1.17 16.28
CA LYS A 115 6.91 -0.76 17.65
C LYS A 115 5.72 0.21 17.66
N PRO A 116 4.92 0.23 18.75
CA PRO A 116 3.84 1.20 18.94
C PRO A 116 4.31 2.65 18.90
#